data_AF-A0A2N9VUX5-F1
#
_entry.id   AF-A0A2N9VUX5-F1
#
_cell.length_a   1.000
_cell.length_b   1.000
_cell.length_c   1.000
_cell.angle_alpha   90.00
_cell.angle_beta   90.00
_cell.angle_gamma   90.00
#
_symmetry.space_group_name_H-M   'P 1'
#
loop_
_entity.id
_entity.type
_entity.pdbx_description
1 polymer ?
#
loop_
_entity_poly.entity_id
_entity_poly.type
_entity_poly.pdbx_seq_one_letter_code
_entity_poly.pdbx_strand_id
1 'polypeptide(L)'
;MLAAMPGFAAAETVQTRTLERQAARAIRSAGFWCDKVSEAKIDQVLSASGPTVVRVTCDDRTRYEQYKLTMTPKNTIAKIEVWK
;
A
#
# COMPACT_ATOMS: atom_id res chain seq x y z
N MET A 1 -12.04 37.47 -3.10
CA MET A 1 -12.18 36.33 -2.17
C MET A 1 -12.21 35.05 -2.99
N LEU A 2 -11.08 34.34 -3.11
CA LEU A 2 -11.06 33.02 -3.77
C LEU A 2 -11.40 31.95 -2.72
N ALA A 3 -12.51 31.24 -2.93
CA ALA A 3 -12.92 30.11 -2.12
C ALA A 3 -12.01 28.91 -2.45
N ALA A 4 -11.14 28.55 -1.52
CA ALA A 4 -10.43 27.27 -1.55
C ALA A 4 -11.40 26.17 -1.12
N MET A 5 -11.81 25.31 -2.05
CA MET A 5 -12.59 24.10 -1.78
C MET A 5 -11.68 23.04 -1.11
N PRO A 6 -11.93 22.59 0.13
CA PRO A 6 -11.09 21.59 0.81
C PRO A 6 -11.61 20.15 0.62
N GLY A 7 -12.28 19.86 -0.50
CA GLY A 7 -13.02 18.59 -0.67
C GLY A 7 -12.23 17.41 -1.22
N PHE A 8 -11.16 17.64 -1.99
CA PHE A 8 -10.53 16.57 -2.78
C PHE A 8 -9.35 15.86 -2.10
N ALA A 9 -8.63 16.54 -1.19
CA ALA A 9 -7.49 15.93 -0.49
C ALA A 9 -7.90 14.89 0.58
N ALA A 10 -9.09 15.04 1.18
CA ALA A 10 -9.54 14.13 2.24
C ALA A 10 -9.92 12.74 1.68
N ALA A 11 -10.48 12.67 0.46
CA ALA A 11 -10.93 11.42 -0.13
C ALA A 11 -9.76 10.51 -0.55
N GLU A 12 -8.68 11.07 -1.11
CA GLU A 12 -7.45 10.32 -1.40
C GLU A 12 -6.87 9.74 -0.11
N THR A 13 -6.74 10.54 0.96
CA THR A 13 -6.15 10.06 2.21
C THR A 13 -6.94 8.94 2.90
N VAL A 14 -8.27 8.91 2.78
CA VAL A 14 -9.09 7.84 3.39
C VAL A 14 -8.93 6.53 2.62
N GLN A 15 -8.89 6.58 1.28
CA GLN A 15 -8.63 5.39 0.47
C GLN A 15 -7.22 4.86 0.71
N THR A 16 -6.20 5.73 0.75
CA THR A 16 -4.82 5.33 1.05
C THR A 16 -4.71 4.72 2.44
N ARG A 17 -5.31 5.31 3.47
CA ARG A 17 -5.29 4.76 4.85
C ARG A 17 -5.98 3.42 4.98
N THR A 18 -7.03 3.18 4.20
CA THR A 18 -7.74 1.90 4.20
C THR A 18 -6.89 0.82 3.54
N LEU A 19 -6.23 1.17 2.42
CA LEU A 19 -5.27 0.31 1.73
C LEU A 19 -4.05 0.00 2.62
N GLU A 20 -3.50 1.00 3.32
CA GLU A 20 -2.39 0.86 4.27
C GLU A 20 -2.73 -0.11 5.40
N ARG A 21 -3.93 0.00 5.99
CA ARG A 21 -4.37 -0.93 7.04
C ARG A 21 -4.58 -2.34 6.52
N GLN A 22 -5.14 -2.48 5.32
CA GLN A 22 -5.34 -3.79 4.69
C GLN A 22 -4.00 -4.45 4.35
N ALA A 23 -3.06 -3.69 3.79
CA ALA A 23 -1.69 -4.12 3.55
C ALA A 23 -0.99 -4.53 4.85
N ALA A 24 -1.05 -3.71 5.90
CA ALA A 24 -0.43 -4.00 7.20
C ALA A 24 -0.95 -5.31 7.79
N ARG A 25 -2.26 -5.58 7.67
CA ARG A 25 -2.87 -6.83 8.11
C ARG A 25 -2.39 -8.01 7.27
N ALA A 26 -2.36 -7.86 5.96
CA ALA A 26 -1.93 -8.93 5.05
C ALA A 26 -0.46 -9.31 5.27
N ILE A 27 0.44 -8.32 5.37
CA ILE A 27 1.87 -8.50 5.62
C ILE A 27 2.09 -9.23 6.94
N ARG A 28 1.45 -8.75 8.03
CA ARG A 28 1.52 -9.43 9.34
C ARG A 28 0.91 -10.83 9.32
N SER A 29 -0.21 -11.03 8.61
CA SER A 29 -0.83 -12.36 8.49
C SER A 29 0.03 -13.36 7.72
N ALA A 30 0.89 -12.87 6.84
CA ALA A 30 1.88 -13.67 6.11
C ALA A 30 3.19 -13.88 6.90
N GLY A 31 3.28 -13.36 8.14
CA GLY A 31 4.44 -13.53 9.01
C GLY A 31 5.58 -12.52 8.80
N PHE A 32 5.37 -11.47 8.01
CA PHE A 32 6.35 -10.42 7.78
C PHE A 32 6.24 -9.30 8.82
N TRP A 33 7.34 -8.57 9.03
CA TRP A 33 7.40 -7.47 9.98
C TRP A 33 6.78 -6.21 9.40
N CYS A 34 5.65 -5.77 9.95
CA CYS A 34 5.05 -4.50 9.56
C CYS A 34 4.14 -3.92 10.65
N ASP A 35 4.69 -3.00 11.43
CA ASP A 35 3.94 -2.30 12.49
C ASP A 35 3.02 -1.21 11.90
N LYS A 36 3.55 -0.41 10.99
CA LYS A 36 2.79 0.64 10.30
C LYS A 36 3.19 0.69 8.84
N VAL A 37 2.19 0.49 7.97
CA VAL A 37 2.35 0.80 6.54
C VAL A 37 2.21 2.29 6.35
N SER A 38 3.19 2.86 5.67
CA SER A 38 3.20 4.21 5.13
C SER A 38 3.42 4.10 3.62
N GLU A 39 2.82 4.99 2.84
CA GLU A 39 3.05 5.06 1.39
C GLU A 39 2.70 3.78 0.62
N ALA A 40 1.47 3.31 0.74
CA ALA A 40 0.95 2.26 -0.13
C ALA A 40 0.62 2.83 -1.52
N LYS A 41 1.32 2.37 -2.57
CA LYS A 41 1.17 2.86 -3.95
C LYS A 41 1.15 1.69 -4.93
N ILE A 42 0.26 1.75 -5.93
CA ILE A 42 0.24 0.78 -7.02
C ILE A 42 1.40 1.09 -7.95
N ASP A 43 2.23 0.09 -8.20
CA ASP A 43 3.30 0.18 -9.19
C ASP A 43 2.72 -0.08 -10.57
N GLN A 44 2.47 0.99 -11.32
CA GLN A 44 1.92 0.89 -12.67
C GLN A 44 2.88 0.22 -13.65
N VAL A 45 4.21 0.30 -13.43
CA VAL A 45 5.21 -0.30 -14.33
C VAL A 45 5.20 -1.82 -14.20
N LEU A 46 5.16 -2.33 -12.96
CA LEU A 46 5.05 -3.77 -12.72
C LEU A 46 3.64 -4.29 -12.95
N SER A 47 2.62 -3.47 -12.72
CA SER A 47 1.23 -3.84 -13.01
C SER A 47 0.93 -3.87 -14.51
N ALA A 48 1.70 -3.14 -15.33
CA ALA A 48 1.52 -3.12 -16.78
C ALA A 48 1.80 -4.49 -17.44
N SER A 49 2.58 -5.36 -16.80
CA SER A 49 2.95 -6.68 -17.33
C SER A 49 2.06 -7.83 -16.86
N GLY A 50 1.01 -7.55 -16.08
CA GLY A 50 0.01 -8.56 -15.71
C GLY A 50 -0.67 -8.29 -14.36
N PRO A 51 -0.20 -8.92 -13.27
CA PRO A 51 -0.86 -8.79 -11.97
C PRO A 51 -0.62 -7.40 -11.36
N THR A 52 -1.64 -6.82 -10.74
CA THR A 52 -1.52 -5.54 -10.05
C THR A 52 -0.52 -5.67 -8.89
N VAL A 53 0.59 -4.95 -8.97
CA VAL A 53 1.61 -4.92 -7.92
C VAL A 53 1.44 -3.66 -7.08
N VAL A 54 1.26 -3.83 -5.78
CA VAL A 54 1.19 -2.73 -4.82
C VAL A 54 2.47 -2.73 -4.00
N ARG A 55 3.19 -1.61 -4.05
CA ARG A 55 4.32 -1.37 -3.16
C ARG A 55 3.82 -0.72 -1.88
N VAL A 56 4.31 -1.21 -0.77
CA VAL A 56 3.96 -0.72 0.57
C VAL A 56 5.24 -0.59 1.38
N THR A 57 5.39 0.52 2.07
CA THR A 57 6.55 0.74 2.93
C THR A 57 6.11 0.53 4.36
N CYS A 58 6.75 -0.36 5.08
CA CYS A 58 6.57 -0.51 6.52
C CYS A 58 7.62 0.33 7.24
N ASP A 59 7.16 1.22 8.10
CA ASP A 59 7.97 2.19 8.83
C ASP A 59 7.47 2.29 10.27
N ASP A 60 8.30 1.90 11.24
CA ASP A 60 8.01 2.06 12.68
C ASP A 60 8.72 3.26 13.33
N ARG A 61 9.34 4.12 12.52
CA ARG A 61 10.26 5.23 12.82
C ARG A 61 11.70 4.84 13.14
N THR A 62 12.02 3.56 13.22
CA THR A 62 13.38 3.04 13.47
C THR A 62 13.84 2.09 12.37
N ARG A 63 12.90 1.41 11.71
CA ARG A 63 13.16 0.50 10.61
C ARG A 63 12.26 0.81 9.43
N TYR A 64 12.87 0.77 8.26
CA TYR A 64 12.21 0.98 6.96
C TYR A 64 12.35 -0.30 6.16
N GLU A 65 11.23 -0.94 5.84
CA GLU A 65 11.21 -2.15 5.03
C GLU A 65 10.10 -2.06 3.99
N GLN A 66 10.46 -2.24 2.72
CA GLN A 66 9.50 -2.19 1.63
C GLN A 66 9.03 -3.59 1.28
N TYR A 67 7.76 -3.71 0.89
CA TYR A 67 7.16 -4.95 0.45
C TYR A 67 6.45 -4.74 -0.88
N LYS A 68 6.53 -5.75 -1.75
CA LYS A 68 5.69 -5.88 -2.93
C LYS A 68 4.56 -6.86 -2.65
N LEU A 69 3.35 -6.39 -2.83
CA LEU A 69 2.13 -7.17 -2.77
C LEU A 69 1.68 -7.42 -4.21
N THR A 70 1.73 -8.66 -4.67
CA THR A 70 1.14 -9.04 -5.94
C THR A 70 -0.32 -9.36 -5.71
N MET A 71 -1.22 -8.61 -6.35
CA MET A 71 -2.65 -8.84 -6.29
C MET A 71 -3.10 -9.77 -7.43
N THR A 72 -4.12 -10.57 -7.14
CA THR A 72 -4.84 -11.35 -8.14
C THR A 72 -5.78 -10.43 -8.95
N PRO A 73 -6.30 -10.90 -10.10
CA PRO A 73 -7.37 -10.22 -10.84
C PRO A 73 -8.66 -10.00 -10.02
N LYS A 74 -8.83 -10.71 -8.90
CA LYS A 74 -9.96 -10.57 -7.97
C LYS A 74 -9.68 -9.55 -6.87
N ASN A 75 -8.67 -8.69 -7.03
CA ASN A 75 -8.29 -7.65 -6.08
C ASN A 75 -7.94 -8.19 -4.68
N THR A 76 -7.43 -9.43 -4.60
CA THR A 76 -6.95 -10.06 -3.37
C THR A 76 -5.44 -10.23 -3.42
N ILE A 77 -4.77 -10.15 -2.27
CA ILE A 77 -3.31 -10.30 -2.19
C ILE A 77 -2.95 -11.77 -2.44
N ALA A 78 -2.27 -12.04 -3.55
CA ALA A 78 -1.82 -13.36 -3.95
C ALA A 78 -0.48 -13.72 -3.32
N LYS A 79 0.43 -12.74 -3.26
CA LYS A 79 1.81 -12.94 -2.84
C LYS A 79 2.35 -11.68 -2.18
N ILE A 80 3.18 -11.88 -1.16
CA ILE A 80 3.88 -10.82 -0.44
C ILE A 80 5.36 -11.16 -0.49
N GLU A 81 6.19 -10.21 -0.88
CA GLU A 81 7.64 -10.38 -0.93
C GLU A 81 8.32 -9.10 -0.43
N VAL A 82 9.47 -9.24 0.22
CA VAL A 82 10.31 -8.09 0.60
C VAL A 82 10.89 -7.46 -0.66
N TRP A 83 10.74 -6.14 -0.79
CA TRP A 83 11.39 -5.35 -1.83
C TRP A 83 12.77 -4.93 -1.31
N LYS A 84 13.81 -5.59 -1.83
CA LYS A 84 15.23 -5.32 -1.52
C LYS A 84 15.93 -4.75 -2.73
#